data_AF-A0A969UIG0-F1
#
_entry.id   AF-A0A969UIG0-F1
#
_cell.length_a   1.000
_cell.length_b   1.000
_cell.length_c   1.000
_cell.angle_alpha   90.00
_cell.angle_beta   90.00
_cell.angle_gamma   90.00
#
_symmetry.space_group_name_H-M   'P 1'
#
loop_
_entity.id
_entity.type
_entity.pdbx_description
1 polymer ?
#
loop_
_entity_poly.entity_id
_entity_poly.type
_entity_poly.pdbx_seq_one_letter_code
_entity_poly.pdbx_strand_id
1 'polypeptide(L)'
;MQGKAIFCRKICPEDNSREPYYGTSVMLLDCSKLTHWQWEKQIAEMFDFKRDYQPWTRLWMEAENSIGLLEEEWNHLDTLNEQTKLLHNTRRETQPWKTGLPIDFNRPNRQSGVPKNGD
;
A
#
# COMPACT_ATOMS: atom_id res chain seq x y z
N MET A 1 8.26 -14.63 13.58
CA MET A 1 8.53 -13.51 12.65
C MET A 1 9.90 -12.85 12.92
N GLN A 2 10.99 -13.60 13.14
CA GLN A 2 12.36 -13.06 13.30
C GLN A 2 12.48 -11.83 14.24
N GLY A 3 11.76 -11.82 15.36
CA GLY A 3 11.72 -10.68 16.27
C GLY A 3 10.87 -9.47 15.82
N LYS A 4 10.47 -9.39 14.55
CA LYS A 4 9.59 -8.36 13.98
C LYS A 4 8.14 -8.52 14.45
N ALA A 5 7.39 -7.43 14.42
CA ALA A 5 5.96 -7.37 14.74
C ALA A 5 5.08 -7.36 13.48
N ILE A 6 5.58 -6.82 12.37
CA ILE A 6 4.84 -6.70 11.10
C ILE A 6 5.69 -7.27 9.97
N PHE A 7 5.08 -8.01 9.06
CA PHE A 7 5.65 -8.37 7.77
C PHE A 7 4.74 -7.86 6.66
N CYS A 8 5.29 -7.13 5.70
CA CYS A 8 4.53 -6.53 4.59
C CYS A 8 5.44 -6.28 3.37
N ARG A 9 4.85 -6.03 2.21
CA ARG A 9 5.61 -5.64 1.01
C ARG A 9 6.08 -4.18 1.12
N LYS A 10 7.35 -3.90 0.81
CA LYS A 10 7.82 -2.54 0.56
C LYS A 10 7.51 -2.16 -0.89
N ILE A 11 6.87 -1.01 -1.09
CA ILE A 11 6.49 -0.49 -2.40
C ILE A 11 7.40 0.68 -2.73
N CYS A 12 8.12 0.56 -3.85
CA CYS A 12 9.00 1.58 -4.39
C CYS A 12 8.48 1.96 -5.79
N PRO A 13 7.78 3.10 -5.94
CA PRO A 13 7.29 3.55 -7.24
C PRO A 13 8.44 3.76 -8.22
N GLU A 14 8.37 3.13 -9.40
CA GLU A 14 9.43 3.21 -10.42
C GLU A 14 9.64 4.63 -10.98
N ASP A 15 8.56 5.43 -10.99
CA ASP A 15 8.55 6.79 -11.53
C ASP A 15 8.93 7.87 -10.50
N ASN A 16 9.31 7.47 -9.28
CA ASN A 16 9.55 8.38 -8.14
C ASN A 16 8.39 9.35 -7.86
N SER A 17 7.16 9.02 -8.28
CA SER A 17 6.00 9.87 -8.05
C SER A 17 5.65 10.01 -6.56
N ARG A 18 6.13 9.09 -5.72
CA ARG A 18 5.90 9.05 -4.27
C ARG A 18 7.09 8.43 -3.55
N GLU A 19 7.29 8.86 -2.31
CA GLU A 19 8.23 8.23 -1.38
C GLU A 19 7.93 6.74 -1.20
N PRO A 20 8.96 5.87 -1.08
CA PRO A 20 8.78 4.46 -0.74
C PRO A 20 7.99 4.28 0.56
N TYR A 21 7.14 3.25 0.59
CA TYR A 21 6.26 2.99 1.73
C TYR A 21 6.00 1.50 1.93
N TYR A 22 5.45 1.16 3.08
CA TYR A 22 5.05 -0.20 3.40
C TYR A 22 3.57 -0.40 3.05
N GLY A 23 3.27 -1.42 2.25
CA GLY A 23 1.91 -1.72 1.81
C GLY A 23 1.10 -2.40 2.91
N THR A 24 -0.05 -1.83 3.28
CA THR A 24 -0.94 -2.36 4.32
C THR A 24 -2.09 -3.23 3.78
N SER A 25 -2.13 -3.48 2.46
CA SER A 25 -3.14 -4.35 1.83
C SER A 25 -2.94 -5.84 2.11
N VAL A 26 -1.70 -6.27 2.39
CA VAL A 26 -1.36 -7.62 2.82
C VAL A 26 -0.31 -7.51 3.91
N MET A 27 -0.64 -8.00 5.10
CA MET A 27 0.24 -8.00 6.26
C MET A 27 0.14 -9.31 7.03
N LEU A 28 1.28 -9.73 7.58
CA LEU A 28 1.34 -10.71 8.66
C LEU A 28 1.67 -9.95 9.96
N LEU A 29 0.86 -10.15 11.00
CA LEU A 29 0.90 -9.38 12.24
C LEU A 29 1.14 -10.28 13.45
N ASP A 30 2.13 -9.94 14.27
CA ASP A 30 2.30 -10.50 15.61
C ASP A 30 1.51 -9.65 16.61
N CYS A 31 0.23 -9.99 16.80
CA CYS A 31 -0.68 -9.22 17.65
C CYS A 31 -0.21 -9.11 19.11
N SER A 32 0.65 -10.02 19.58
CA SER A 32 1.20 -9.96 20.94
C SER A 32 2.19 -8.80 21.13
N LYS A 33 2.79 -8.31 20.04
CA LYS A 33 3.73 -7.18 20.02
C LYS A 33 3.08 -5.85 19.63
N LEU A 34 1.93 -5.89 18.97
CA LEU A 34 1.20 -4.71 18.47
C LEU A 34 0.22 -4.16 19.50
N THR A 35 0.62 -4.12 20.78
CA THR A 35 -0.25 -3.67 21.88
C THR A 35 -0.52 -2.16 21.86
N HIS A 36 0.27 -1.39 21.09
CA HIS A 36 0.04 0.03 20.85
C HIS A 36 -1.03 0.31 19.80
N TRP A 37 -1.47 -0.70 19.02
CA TRP A 37 -2.58 -0.56 18.08
C TRP A 37 -3.91 -0.63 18.84
N GLN A 38 -4.61 0.50 18.88
CA GLN A 38 -5.87 0.69 19.61
C GLN A 38 -6.86 1.35 18.65
N TRP A 39 -7.64 0.51 17.98
CA TRP A 39 -8.50 0.90 16.86
C TRP A 39 -9.39 2.10 17.19
N GLU A 40 -10.18 1.99 18.27
CA GLU A 40 -11.16 3.01 18.66
C GLU A 40 -10.49 4.35 18.95
N LYS A 41 -9.38 4.31 19.69
CA LYS A 41 -8.60 5.49 20.04
C LYS A 41 -7.98 6.15 18.81
N GLN A 42 -7.32 5.38 17.96
CA GLN A 42 -6.58 5.89 16.81
C GLN A 42 -7.51 6.42 15.71
N ILE A 43 -8.68 5.80 15.54
CA ILE A 43 -9.73 6.33 14.68
C ILE A 43 -10.29 7.64 15.24
N ALA A 44 -10.56 7.74 16.55
CA ALA A 44 -10.97 9.00 17.18
C ALA A 44 -9.90 10.09 17.01
N GLU A 45 -8.60 9.75 17.14
CA GLU A 45 -7.50 10.67 16.87
C GLU A 45 -7.51 11.21 15.43
N MET A 46 -7.96 10.44 14.44
CA MET A 46 -8.12 10.93 13.06
C MET A 46 -9.24 11.97 12.95
N PHE A 47 -10.40 11.72 13.59
CA PHE A 47 -11.51 12.68 13.60
C PHE A 47 -11.18 13.95 14.37
N ASP A 48 -10.31 13.84 15.37
CA ASP A 48 -9.77 14.97 16.15
C ASP A 48 -8.58 15.68 15.45
N PHE A 49 -8.19 15.26 14.25
CA PHE A 49 -7.01 15.78 13.52
C PHE A 49 -5.67 15.64 14.28
N LYS A 50 -5.57 14.69 15.20
CA LYS A 50 -4.34 14.38 15.96
C LYS A 50 -3.48 13.32 15.28
N ARG A 51 -4.07 12.55 14.35
CA ARG A 51 -3.40 11.50 13.58
C ARG A 51 -3.71 11.67 12.11
N ASP A 52 -2.65 11.72 11.30
CA ASP A 52 -2.78 11.72 9.85
C ASP A 52 -2.90 10.26 9.34
N TYR A 53 -3.83 10.05 8.42
CA TYR A 53 -4.10 8.78 7.77
C TYR A 53 -2.88 8.26 6.98
N GLN A 54 -2.19 9.15 6.24
CA GLN A 54 -1.16 8.71 5.31
C GLN A 54 0.08 8.14 6.02
N PRO A 55 0.68 8.80 7.03
CA PRO A 55 1.78 8.22 7.80
C PRO A 55 1.37 6.94 8.54
N TRP A 56 0.13 6.87 9.04
CA TRP A 56 -0.36 5.70 9.77
C TRP A 56 -0.50 4.49 8.85
N THR A 57 -1.21 4.63 7.73
CA THR A 57 -1.44 3.53 6.77
C THR A 57 -0.22 3.17 5.92
N ARG A 58 0.83 3.99 5.91
CA ARG A 58 2.14 3.66 5.33
C ARG A 58 3.12 3.04 6.33
N LEU A 59 2.69 2.84 7.57
CA LEU A 59 3.50 2.33 8.70
C LEU A 59 4.73 3.18 9.01
N TRP A 60 4.71 4.47 8.66
CA TRP A 60 5.81 5.40 8.95
C TRP A 60 5.91 5.78 10.43
N MET A 61 4.88 5.45 11.21
CA MET A 61 4.85 5.64 12.65
C MET A 61 5.40 4.44 13.43
N GLU A 62 5.70 3.32 12.75
CA GLU A 62 6.27 2.13 13.35
C GLU A 62 7.80 2.22 13.38
N ALA A 63 8.42 1.60 14.39
CA ALA A 63 9.88 1.49 14.41
C ALA A 63 10.37 0.62 13.23
N GLU A 64 11.33 1.09 12.44
CA GLU A 64 11.80 0.34 11.26
C GLU A 64 12.28 -1.07 11.59
N ASN A 65 12.90 -1.25 12.77
CA ASN A 65 13.36 -2.55 13.23
C ASN A 65 12.21 -3.49 13.63
N SER A 66 10.97 -3.01 13.77
CA SER A 66 9.77 -3.83 14.03
C SER A 66 9.17 -4.42 12.75
N ILE A 67 9.56 -3.91 11.57
CA ILE A 67 9.04 -4.34 10.27
C ILE A 67 10.00 -5.33 9.60
N GLY A 68 9.45 -6.44 9.11
CA GLY A 68 10.05 -7.38 8.17
C GLY A 68 9.41 -7.26 6.79
N LEU A 69 10.06 -7.81 5.76
CA LEU A 69 9.58 -7.72 4.39
C LEU A 69 8.97 -9.05 3.94
N LEU A 70 7.81 -8.96 3.29
CA LEU A 70 7.29 -10.03 2.45
C LEU A 70 7.89 -9.91 1.05
N GLU A 71 8.12 -11.03 0.40
CA GLU A 71 8.45 -11.06 -1.03
C GLU A 71 7.30 -10.47 -1.86
N GLU A 72 7.63 -9.94 -3.03
CA GLU A 72 6.71 -9.19 -3.86
C GLU A 72 5.49 -10.02 -4.31
N GLU A 73 5.67 -11.33 -4.51
CA GLU A 73 4.65 -12.27 -4.98
C GLU A 73 3.46 -12.42 -3.99
N TRP A 74 3.68 -12.12 -2.71
CA TRP A 74 2.64 -12.10 -1.68
C TRP A 74 1.78 -10.83 -1.72
N ASN A 75 2.08 -9.86 -2.59
CA ASN A 75 1.26 -8.66 -2.79
C ASN A 75 1.57 -8.06 -4.17
N HIS A 76 1.36 -8.80 -5.25
CA HIS A 76 1.61 -8.30 -6.61
C HIS A 76 0.58 -7.23 -6.98
N LEU A 77 1.05 -6.02 -7.30
CA LEU A 77 0.20 -4.90 -7.69
C LEU A 77 -0.02 -4.91 -9.21
N ASP A 78 -1.23 -5.28 -9.64
CA ASP A 78 -1.62 -5.39 -11.06
C ASP A 78 -0.70 -6.26 -11.94
N THR A 79 0.09 -7.15 -11.33
CA THR A 79 0.99 -8.09 -12.02
C THR A 79 0.51 -9.53 -11.78
N LEU A 80 0.18 -10.24 -12.84
CA LEU A 80 -0.20 -11.66 -12.77
C LEU A 80 0.78 -12.48 -13.62
N ASN A 81 1.57 -13.32 -12.96
CA ASN A 81 2.57 -14.22 -13.55
C ASN A 81 2.61 -15.55 -12.76
N GLU A 82 3.44 -16.49 -13.21
CA GLU A 82 3.56 -17.83 -12.61
C GLU A 82 4.03 -17.84 -11.15
N GLN A 83 4.72 -16.78 -10.70
CA GLN A 83 5.21 -16.66 -9.34
C GLN A 83 4.18 -16.04 -8.39
N THR A 84 3.10 -15.46 -8.91
CA THR A 84 2.10 -14.71 -8.13
C THR A 84 1.40 -15.59 -7.11
N LYS A 85 1.44 -15.20 -5.84
CA LYS A 85 0.72 -15.87 -4.74
C LYS A 85 -0.55 -15.13 -4.36
N LEU A 86 -0.48 -13.79 -4.28
CA LEU A 86 -1.63 -12.92 -4.04
C LEU A 86 -1.62 -11.73 -5.01
N LEU A 87 -2.69 -11.60 -5.79
CA LEU A 87 -2.91 -10.49 -6.71
C LEU A 87 -3.67 -9.36 -6.00
N HIS A 88 -3.18 -8.14 -6.14
CA HIS A 88 -3.82 -6.91 -5.69
C HIS A 88 -4.12 -6.03 -6.90
N ASN A 89 -5.39 -5.99 -7.31
CA ASN A 89 -5.86 -5.10 -8.37
C ASN A 89 -5.99 -3.67 -7.83
N THR A 90 -5.03 -2.80 -8.15
CA THR A 90 -5.03 -1.40 -7.65
C THR A 90 -5.82 -0.47 -8.55
N ARG A 91 -6.03 -0.87 -9.81
CA ARG A 91 -6.75 -0.07 -10.81
C ARG A 91 -8.22 -0.47 -10.84
N ARG A 92 -9.11 0.53 -10.86
CA ARG A 92 -10.56 0.30 -11.01
C ARG A 92 -10.90 -0.50 -12.27
N GLU A 93 -10.12 -0.31 -13.35
CA GLU A 93 -10.29 -1.02 -14.64
C GLU A 93 -9.97 -2.51 -14.55
N THR A 94 -9.05 -2.91 -13.67
CA THR A 94 -8.61 -4.31 -13.52
C THR A 94 -9.40 -5.05 -12.45
N GLN A 95 -10.40 -4.41 -11.82
CA GLN A 95 -11.23 -5.07 -10.82
C GLN A 95 -12.09 -6.17 -11.45
N PRO A 96 -12.05 -7.42 -10.95
CA PRO A 96 -12.72 -8.55 -11.59
C PRO A 96 -14.22 -8.35 -11.82
N TRP A 97 -14.92 -7.70 -10.88
CA TRP A 97 -16.36 -7.43 -10.96
C TRP A 97 -16.75 -6.30 -11.93
N LYS A 98 -15.78 -5.61 -12.53
CA LYS A 98 -16.02 -4.61 -13.59
C LYS A 98 -15.89 -5.20 -15.00
N THR A 99 -15.47 -6.46 -15.12
CA THR A 99 -15.32 -7.14 -16.42
C THR A 99 -16.63 -7.15 -17.21
N GLY A 100 -16.59 -6.66 -18.45
CA GLY A 100 -17.74 -6.62 -19.36
C GLY A 100 -18.75 -5.50 -19.09
N LEU A 101 -18.56 -4.68 -18.05
CA LEU A 101 -19.40 -3.51 -17.78
C LEU A 101 -18.87 -2.26 -18.50
N PRO A 102 -19.75 -1.33 -18.91
CA PRO A 102 -19.32 -0.02 -19.39
C PRO A 102 -18.47 0.73 -18.34
N ILE A 103 -17.50 1.50 -18.81
CA ILE A 103 -16.69 2.37 -17.95
C ILE A 103 -17.58 3.50 -17.41
N ASP A 104 -17.67 3.58 -16.08
CA ASP A 104 -18.49 4.54 -15.34
C ASP A 104 -17.65 5.54 -14.53
N PHE A 105 -16.41 5.81 -14.96
CA PHE A 105 -15.48 6.69 -14.27
C PHE A 105 -14.52 7.39 -15.23
N ASN A 106 -14.03 8.55 -14.79
CA ASN A 106 -12.96 9.24 -15.47
C ASN A 106 -11.65 8.49 -15.25
N ARG A 107 -11.00 8.11 -16.35
CA ARG A 107 -9.61 7.63 -16.31
C ARG A 107 -8.74 8.80 -15.86
N PRO A 108 -7.84 8.62 -14.88
CA PRO A 108 -6.85 9.65 -14.60
C PRO A 108 -6.05 9.91 -15.87
N ASN A 109 -6.00 11.16 -16.32
CA ASN A 109 -5.24 11.55 -17.51
C ASN A 109 -3.80 11.07 -17.34
N ARG A 110 -3.32 10.23 -18.27
CA ARG A 110 -1.93 9.77 -18.32
C ARG A 110 -0.94 10.88 -18.73
N GLN A 111 -1.42 12.11 -18.93
CA GLN A 111 -0.63 13.26 -19.34
C GLN A 111 -0.41 14.22 -18.17
N SER A 112 0.67 13.97 -17.44
CA SER A 112 1.47 15.04 -16.83
C SER A 112 2.93 14.61 -16.72
N GLY A 113 3.45 14.00 -17.79
CA GLY A 113 4.87 14.12 -18.11
C GLY A 113 5.01 15.43 -18.87
N VAL A 114 5.45 16.49 -18.19
CA VAL A 114 5.93 17.70 -18.88
C VAL A 114 7.00 17.23 -19.87
N PRO A 115 6.95 17.60 -21.16
CA PRO A 115 8.04 17.29 -22.08
C PRO A 115 9.33 17.89 -21.49
N LYS A 116 10.37 17.07 -21.32
CA LYS A 116 11.71 17.64 -21.19
C LYS A 116 12.00 18.31 -22.53
N ASN A 117 11.93 19.64 -22.54
CA ASN A 117 12.52 20.41 -23.63
C ASN A 117 13.98 19.98 -23.72
N GLY A 118 14.39 19.50 -24.89
CA GLY A 118 15.77 19.13 -25.16
C GLY A 118 16.66 20.37 -25.12
N ASP A 119 17.82 20.19 -24.51
CA ASP A 119 19.02 20.99 -24.79
C ASP A 119 19.71 20.45 -26.05
#